data_AF-A0A429PPC1-F1
#
_entry.id   AF-A0A429PPC1-F1
#
_cell.length_a   1.000
_cell.length_b   1.000
_cell.length_c   1.000
_cell.angle_alpha   90.00
_cell.angle_beta   90.00
_cell.angle_gamma   90.00
#
_symmetry.space_group_name_H-M   'P 1'
#
loop_
_entity.id
_entity.type
_entity.pdbx_description
1 polymer ?
#
loop_
_entity_poly.entity_id
_entity_poly.type
_entity_poly.pdbx_seq_one_letter_code
_entity_poly.pdbx_strand_id
1 'polypeptide(L)' 'MDGEATHEELDARAAGVAERVVAWRRHLHRHPELSNREVNTARLVADHLRGLGLDEVRTGIAGHGVVGVLRGG' A
#
# COMPACT_ATOMS: atom_id res chain seq x y z
N MET A 1 19.81 -10.91 -20.14
CA MET A 1 18.61 -10.70 -20.97
C MET A 1 17.32 -11.04 -20.20
N ASP A 2 17.35 -11.79 -19.08
CA ASP A 2 16.15 -12.16 -18.31
C ASP A 2 15.54 -11.03 -17.46
N GLY A 3 16.35 -10.03 -17.11
CA GLY A 3 15.89 -8.87 -16.33
C GLY A 3 14.88 -8.02 -17.11
N GLU A 4 15.09 -7.80 -18.40
CA GLU A 4 14.23 -6.93 -19.21
C GLU A 4 12.80 -7.48 -19.33
N ALA A 5 12.68 -8.79 -19.62
CA ALA A 5 11.39 -9.49 -19.64
C ALA A 5 10.67 -9.45 -18.28
N THR A 6 11.41 -9.50 -17.17
CA THR A 6 10.84 -9.39 -15.82
C THR A 6 10.24 -8.00 -15.57
N HIS A 7 10.90 -6.93 -16.01
CA HIS A 7 10.40 -5.56 -15.83
C HIS A 7 9.16 -5.32 -16.70
N GLU A 8 9.14 -5.79 -17.95
CA GLU A 8 7.97 -5.67 -18.82
C GLU A 8 6.74 -6.38 -18.23
N GLU A 9 6.92 -7.57 -17.65
CA GLU A 9 5.84 -8.28 -16.98
C GLU A 9 5.34 -7.52 -15.73
N LEU A 10 6.26 -6.96 -14.94
CA LEU A 10 5.91 -6.15 -13.77
C LEU A 10 5.12 -4.90 -14.18
N ASP A 11 5.53 -4.22 -15.24
CA ASP A 11 4.84 -3.04 -15.76
C ASP A 11 3.43 -3.38 -16.24
N ALA A 12 3.26 -4.52 -16.95
CA ALA A 12 1.95 -4.99 -17.36
C ALA A 12 1.04 -5.30 -16.16
N ARG A 13 1.57 -5.96 -15.12
CA ARG A 13 0.83 -6.25 -13.88
C ARG A 13 0.50 -4.96 -13.11
N ALA A 14 1.41 -4.00 -13.06
CA ALA A 14 1.20 -2.71 -12.42
C ALA A 14 0.13 -1.87 -13.16
N ALA A 15 0.14 -1.87 -14.50
CA ALA A 15 -0.91 -1.24 -15.28
C ALA A 15 -2.30 -1.82 -14.95
N GLY A 16 -2.37 -3.13 -14.71
CA GLY A 16 -3.59 -3.82 -14.28
C GLY A 16 -4.18 -3.34 -12.94
N VAL A 17 -3.44 -2.57 -12.13
CA VAL A 17 -3.93 -2.05 -10.85
C VAL A 17 -4.29 -0.56 -10.88
N ALA A 18 -4.12 0.13 -12.01
CA ALA A 18 -4.27 1.58 -12.13
C ALA A 18 -5.62 2.11 -11.61
N GLU A 19 -6.74 1.47 -11.99
CA GLU A 19 -8.07 1.87 -11.54
C GLU A 19 -8.23 1.76 -10.02
N ARG A 20 -7.60 0.77 -9.38
CA ARG A 20 -7.59 0.63 -7.92
C ARG A 20 -6.79 1.75 -7.26
N VAL A 21 -5.64 2.11 -7.83
CA VAL A 21 -4.82 3.24 -7.35
C VAL A 21 -5.60 4.56 -7.42
N VAL A 22 -6.31 4.81 -8.53
CA VAL A 22 -7.19 5.97 -8.68
C VAL A 22 -8.31 5.95 -7.61
N ALA A 23 -8.92 4.80 -7.37
CA ALA A 23 -9.95 4.65 -6.34
C ALA A 23 -9.41 4.93 -4.93
N TRP A 24 -8.23 4.41 -4.58
CA TRP A 24 -7.56 4.69 -3.30
C TRP A 24 -7.26 6.18 -3.14
N ARG A 25 -6.68 6.83 -4.17
CA ARG A 25 -6.44 8.28 -4.17
C ARG A 25 -7.74 9.05 -3.92
N ARG A 26 -8.81 8.74 -4.66
CA ARG A 26 -10.11 9.40 -4.52
C ARG A 26 -10.70 9.18 -3.12
N HIS A 27 -10.55 8.00 -2.53
CA HIS A 27 -10.99 7.73 -1.17
C HIS A 27 -10.23 8.58 -0.14
N LEU A 28 -8.89 8.53 -0.18
CA LEU A 28 -8.04 9.31 0.74
C LEU A 28 -8.28 10.81 0.60
N HIS A 29 -8.46 11.31 -0.63
CA HIS A 29 -8.71 12.73 -0.88
C HIS A 29 -10.09 13.21 -0.40
N ARG A 30 -11.08 12.31 -0.35
CA ARG A 30 -12.41 12.63 0.21
C ARG A 30 -12.47 12.54 1.74
N HIS A 31 -11.52 11.84 2.37
CA HIS A 31 -11.48 11.63 3.81
C HIS A 31 -10.11 12.08 4.38
N PRO A 32 -9.75 13.37 4.24
CA PRO A 32 -8.51 13.87 4.79
C PRO A 32 -8.54 13.82 6.32
N GLU A 33 -7.43 13.44 6.94
CA GLU A 33 -7.20 13.54 8.37
C GLU A 33 -6.06 14.54 8.65
N LEU A 34 -6.08 15.14 9.84
CA LEU A 34 -5.06 16.11 10.26
C LEU A 34 -3.79 15.40 10.73
N SER A 35 -2.68 16.15 10.71
CA SER A 35 -1.41 15.72 11.29
C SER A 35 -1.58 15.20 12.72
N ASN A 36 -1.02 14.02 13.00
CA ASN A 36 -1.11 13.29 14.28
C ASN A 36 -2.53 12.85 14.67
N ARG A 37 -3.47 12.78 13.71
CA ARG A 37 -4.86 12.32 13.91
C ARG A 37 -5.34 11.40 12.78
N GLU A 38 -4.41 10.74 12.09
CA GLU A 38 -4.63 9.91 10.90
C GLU A 38 -5.11 8.49 11.22
N VAL A 39 -6.04 8.36 12.17
CA VAL A 39 -6.48 7.07 12.74
C VAL A 39 -7.10 6.17 11.66
N ASN A 40 -7.98 6.73 10.83
CA ASN A 40 -8.67 5.95 9.80
C ASN A 40 -7.76 5.64 8.62
N THR A 41 -6.91 6.58 8.24
CA THR A 41 -5.93 6.43 7.17
C THR A 41 -4.92 5.34 7.51
N ALA A 42 -4.37 5.35 8.73
CA ALA A 42 -3.45 4.31 9.21
C ALA A 42 -4.12 2.93 9.25
N ARG A 43 -5.37 2.85 9.72
CA ARG A 43 -6.15 1.61 9.71
C ARG A 43 -6.36 1.09 8.27
N LEU A 44 -6.77 1.96 7.35
CA LEU A 44 -6.96 1.61 5.94
C LEU A 44 -5.68 1.02 5.32
N VAL A 45 -4.54 1.66 5.54
CA VAL A 45 -3.24 1.17 5.03
C VAL A 45 -2.89 -0.16 5.66
N ALA A 46 -3.00 -0.31 6.99
CA ALA A 46 -2.68 -1.56 7.67
C ALA A 46 -3.55 -2.73 7.20
N ASP A 47 -4.86 -2.51 7.06
CA ASP A 47 -5.78 -3.53 6.59
C ASP A 47 -5.52 -3.89 5.12
N HIS A 48 -5.15 -2.92 4.29
CA HIS A 48 -4.76 -3.17 2.91
C HIS A 48 -3.49 -4.02 2.81
N LEU A 49 -2.44 -3.68 3.57
CA LEU A 49 -1.19 -4.45 3.59
C LEU A 49 -1.40 -5.88 4.11
N ARG A 50 -2.25 -6.07 5.13
CA ARG A 50 -2.65 -7.42 5.60
C ARG A 50 -3.41 -8.19 4.52
N GLY A 51 -4.33 -7.52 3.82
CA GLY A 51 -5.09 -8.13 2.73
C GLY A 51 -4.23 -8.52 1.52
N LEU A 52 -3.08 -7.87 1.34
CA LEU A 52 -2.08 -8.25 0.32
C LEU A 52 -1.20 -9.44 0.76
N GLY A 53 -1.28 -9.88 2.01
CA GLY A 53 -0.51 -11.02 2.51
C GLY A 53 0.96 -10.72 2.80
N LEU A 54 1.29 -9.49 3.20
CA LEU A 54 2.65 -9.16 3.66
C LEU A 54 3.03 -10.01 4.88
N ASP A 55 4.31 -10.39 4.98
CA ASP A 55 4.83 -11.28 6.03
C ASP A 55 4.67 -10.69 7.43
N GLU A 56 4.80 -9.37 7.54
CA GLU A 56 4.64 -8.65 8.79
C GLU A 56 3.97 -7.29 8.55
N VAL A 57 2.96 -6.96 9.35
CA VAL A 57 2.33 -5.63 9.35
C VAL A 57 2.29 -5.10 10.77
N ARG A 58 3.08 -4.06 11.04
CA ARG A 58 3.18 -3.39 12.35
C ARG A 58 2.47 -2.05 12.28
N THR A 59 1.70 -1.74 13.32
CA THR A 59 0.98 -0.47 13.47
C THR A 59 1.40 0.22 14.77
N GLY A 60 1.06 1.49 14.94
CA GLY A 60 1.34 2.21 16.20
C GLY A 60 2.77 2.75 16.29
N ILE A 61 3.51 2.77 15.18
CA ILE A 61 4.89 3.28 15.16
C ILE A 61 4.84 4.80 15.22
N ALA A 62 5.39 5.38 16.29
CA ALA A 62 5.37 6.83 16.54
C ALA A 62 3.96 7.47 16.40
N GLY A 63 2.91 6.78 16.87
CA GLY A 63 1.52 7.21 16.75
C GLY A 63 0.77 6.41 15.68
N HIS A 64 0.65 6.95 14.47
CA HIS A 64 -0.13 6.33 13.39
C HIS A 64 0.71 5.63 12.31
N GLY A 65 2.02 5.51 12.51
CA GLY A 65 2.91 4.85 11.54
C GLY A 65 2.56 3.37 11.33
N VAL A 66 2.63 2.96 10.07
CA VAL A 66 2.40 1.58 9.61
C VAL A 66 3.63 1.12 8.84
N VAL A 67 4.14 -0.08 9.15
CA VAL A 67 5.25 -0.72 8.45
C VAL A 67 4.81 -2.10 7.97
N GLY A 68 5.00 -2.37 6.68
CA GLY A 68 4.80 -3.68 6.07
C GLY A 68 6.13 -4.27 5.59
N VAL A 69 6.35 -5.56 5.85
CA VAL A 69 7.53 -6.30 5.36
C VAL A 69 7.07 -7.33 4.33
N LEU A 70 7.71 -7.29 3.15
CA LEU A 70 7.63 -8.33 2.13
C LEU A 70 9.04 -8.90 1.92
N ARG A 71 9.24 -10.18 2.23
CA ARG A 71 10.52 -10.86 2.13
C ARG A 71 10.65 -11.46 0.73
N GLY A 72 11.58 -10.93 -0.05
CA GLY A 72 11.98 -11.51 -1.33
C GLY A 72 12.94 -12.69 -1.16
N GLY A 73 12.95 -13.59 -2.14
CA GLY A 73 13.82 -14.76 -2.22
C GLY A 73 13.64 -15.47 -3.54
#